data_AF-A0A1F6CWR7-F1
#
_entry.id   AF-A0A1F6CWR7-F1
#
_cell.length_a   1.000
_cell.length_b   1.000
_cell.length_c   1.000
_cell.angle_alpha   90.00
_cell.angle_beta   90.00
_cell.angle_gamma   90.00
#
_symmetry.space_group_name_H-M   'P 1'
#
loop_
_entity.id
_entity.type
_entity.pdbx_description
1 polymer ?
#
loop_
_entity_poly.entity_id
_entity_poly.type
_entity_poly.pdbx_seq_one_letter_code
_entity_poly.pdbx_strand_id
1 'polypeptide(L)'
;MFTDNEGIRSGAVWGLCFIAIAFFFSFQRLINQIFAESFVIKFVSLEIALFLLFLTAIMHVRGYVYAGSKYNLNLLKISAFAQAIILGFFGLSVMASVFVGAFDLGPTKIYDTLIGLFVLLLLIAEILFAFSMIQLYRKIGILALLTAPFPLWVIFIWYGWPALLFFIPSTLLLFKESDSNP
;
A
#
# COMPACT_ATOMS: atom_id res chain seq x y z
N MET A 1 -1.07 -18.90 -18.17
CA MET A 1 0.24 -18.22 -18.30
C MET A 1 -0.11 -16.78 -18.66
N PHE A 2 -0.06 -15.86 -17.69
CA PHE A 2 -0.34 -14.45 -17.97
C PHE A 2 0.80 -13.91 -18.84
N THR A 3 0.49 -13.15 -19.89
CA THR A 3 1.53 -12.54 -20.72
C THR A 3 2.38 -11.58 -19.86
N ASP A 4 3.67 -11.38 -20.20
CA ASP A 4 4.65 -10.68 -19.34
C ASP A 4 4.24 -9.24 -18.92
N ASN A 5 3.23 -8.65 -19.57
CA ASN A 5 2.69 -7.33 -19.25
C ASN A 5 1.38 -7.32 -18.46
N GLU A 6 0.62 -8.42 -18.39
CA GLU A 6 -0.66 -8.45 -17.67
C GLU A 6 -0.47 -8.20 -16.16
N GLY A 7 0.61 -8.69 -15.59
CA GLY A 7 0.94 -8.48 -14.17
C GLY A 7 1.31 -7.02 -13.83
N ILE A 8 2.08 -6.36 -14.71
CA ILE A 8 2.46 -4.95 -14.53
C ILE A 8 1.24 -4.05 -14.72
N ARG A 9 0.46 -4.29 -15.78
CA ARG A 9 -0.78 -3.55 -16.06
C ARG A 9 -1.80 -3.70 -14.94
N SER A 10 -1.98 -4.91 -14.42
CA SER A 10 -2.83 -5.17 -13.25
C SER A 10 -2.35 -4.36 -12.04
N GLY A 11 -1.05 -4.38 -11.73
CA GLY A 11 -0.46 -3.58 -10.64
C GLY A 11 -0.70 -2.08 -10.79
N ALA A 12 -0.65 -1.55 -12.02
CA ALA A 12 -0.95 -0.15 -12.31
C ALA A 12 -2.44 0.19 -12.07
N VAL A 13 -3.36 -0.67 -12.52
CA VAL A 13 -4.81 -0.51 -12.26
C VAL A 13 -5.10 -0.52 -10.75
N TRP A 14 -4.51 -1.45 -10.00
CA TRP A 14 -4.63 -1.50 -8.55
C TRP A 14 -4.04 -0.27 -7.86
N GLY A 15 -3.00 0.33 -8.44
CA GLY A 15 -2.47 1.62 -8.01
C GLY A 15 -3.47 2.77 -8.13
N LEU A 16 -4.22 2.85 -9.24
CA LEU A 16 -5.30 3.83 -9.41
C LEU A 16 -6.44 3.60 -8.41
N CYS A 17 -6.83 2.33 -8.21
CA CYS A 17 -7.84 1.97 -7.22
C CYS A 17 -7.40 2.39 -5.81
N PHE A 18 -6.13 2.16 -5.46
CA PHE A 18 -5.56 2.61 -4.19
C PHE A 18 -5.65 4.14 -4.06
N ILE A 19 -5.23 4.89 -5.08
CA ILE A 19 -5.30 6.37 -5.07
C ILE A 19 -6.74 6.83 -4.83
N ALA A 20 -7.71 6.24 -5.53
CA ALA A 20 -9.13 6.58 -5.36
C ALA A 20 -9.63 6.29 -3.93
N ILE A 21 -9.26 5.15 -3.34
CA ILE A 21 -9.66 4.78 -1.98
C ILE A 21 -8.95 5.67 -0.93
N ALA A 22 -7.66 5.96 -1.10
CA ALA A 22 -6.91 6.85 -0.21
C ALA A 22 -7.45 8.30 -0.28
N PHE A 23 -7.90 8.73 -1.45
CA PHE A 23 -8.60 10.01 -1.59
C PHE A 23 -9.90 9.98 -0.81
N PHE A 24 -10.74 8.95 -0.97
CA PHE A 24 -11.97 8.77 -0.18
C PHE A 24 -11.72 8.82 1.34
N PHE A 25 -10.67 8.15 1.83
CA PHE A 25 -10.24 8.22 3.24
C PHE A 25 -9.91 9.63 3.72
N SER A 26 -9.25 10.41 2.88
CA SER A 26 -8.88 11.78 3.22
C SER A 26 -10.12 12.68 3.41
N PHE A 27 -11.26 12.31 2.81
CA PHE A 27 -12.56 12.97 3.01
C PHE A 27 -13.47 12.23 4.01
N GLN A 28 -13.04 11.11 4.59
CA GLN A 28 -13.87 10.33 5.49
C GLN A 28 -14.28 11.12 6.75
N ARG A 29 -13.45 12.04 7.22
CA ARG A 29 -13.82 12.95 8.32
C ARG A 29 -15.01 13.84 7.96
N LEU A 30 -15.08 14.31 6.71
CA LEU A 30 -16.19 15.11 6.19
C LEU A 30 -17.45 14.25 6.00
N ILE A 31 -17.29 13.04 5.46
CA ILE A 31 -18.37 12.06 5.29
C ILE A 31 -18.98 11.67 6.65
N ASN A 32 -18.15 11.39 7.66
CA ASN A 32 -18.59 11.02 9.01
C ASN A 32 -19.35 12.14 9.74
N GLN A 33 -19.14 13.41 9.35
CA GLN A 33 -19.91 14.56 9.85
C GLN A 33 -21.29 14.65 9.22
N ILE A 34 -21.44 14.24 7.96
CA ILE A 34 -22.71 14.27 7.21
C ILE A 34 -23.63 13.10 7.63
N PHE A 35 -23.07 11.91 7.83
CA PHE A 35 -23.84 10.69 8.19
C PHE A 35 -23.89 10.45 9.71
N ALA A 36 -24.22 11.49 10.48
CA ALA A 36 -23.94 11.58 11.92
C ALA A 36 -24.49 10.44 12.81
N GLU A 37 -25.54 9.73 12.41
CA GLU A 37 -26.43 9.05 13.38
C GLU A 37 -26.19 7.56 13.63
N SER A 38 -25.44 6.83 12.79
CA SER A 38 -25.24 5.39 12.99
C SER A 38 -23.78 5.01 13.22
N PHE A 39 -23.46 4.67 14.48
CA PHE A 39 -22.17 4.10 14.87
C PHE A 39 -21.82 2.85 14.06
N VAL A 40 -22.80 1.97 13.81
CA VAL A 40 -22.60 0.72 13.05
C VAL A 40 -22.18 1.03 11.62
N ILE A 41 -22.86 1.97 10.94
CA ILE A 41 -22.52 2.32 9.56
C ILE A 41 -21.12 2.97 9.51
N LYS A 42 -20.79 3.84 10.46
CA LYS A 42 -19.46 4.48 10.54
C LYS A 42 -18.35 3.44 10.75
N PHE A 43 -18.54 2.52 11.69
CA PHE A 43 -17.57 1.47 11.99
C PHE A 43 -17.38 0.50 10.82
N VAL A 44 -18.48 -0.06 10.28
CA VAL A 44 -18.43 -1.00 9.16
C VAL A 44 -17.82 -0.35 7.91
N SER A 45 -18.18 0.90 7.62
CA SER A 45 -17.61 1.62 6.48
C SER A 45 -16.11 1.87 6.64
N LEU A 46 -15.63 2.16 7.87
CA LEU A 46 -14.21 2.31 8.17
C LEU A 46 -13.45 0.99 7.98
N GLU A 47 -13.94 -0.11 8.53
CA GLU A 47 -13.32 -1.44 8.38
C GLU A 47 -13.26 -1.89 6.92
N ILE A 48 -14.36 -1.75 6.17
CA ILE A 48 -14.40 -2.08 4.73
C ILE A 48 -13.41 -1.22 3.96
N ALA A 49 -13.37 0.08 4.24
CA ALA A 49 -12.45 0.97 3.57
C ALA A 49 -10.99 0.59 3.88
N LEU A 50 -10.66 0.28 5.15
CA LEU A 50 -9.31 -0.12 5.56
C LEU A 50 -8.90 -1.41 4.87
N PHE A 51 -9.82 -2.38 4.82
CA PHE A 51 -9.61 -3.63 4.11
C PHE A 51 -9.31 -3.41 2.61
N LEU A 52 -10.15 -2.63 1.93
CA LEU A 52 -9.96 -2.33 0.49
C LEU A 52 -8.64 -1.60 0.24
N LEU A 53 -8.26 -0.72 1.15
CA LEU A 53 -7.03 0.04 1.09
C LEU A 53 -5.78 -0.84 1.20
N PHE A 54 -5.76 -1.76 2.16
CA PHE A 54 -4.67 -2.73 2.28
C PHE A 54 -4.64 -3.70 1.10
N LEU A 55 -5.80 -4.17 0.63
CA LEU A 55 -5.88 -5.06 -0.51
C LEU A 55 -5.33 -4.41 -1.79
N THR A 56 -5.72 -3.16 -2.06
CA THR A 56 -5.24 -2.42 -3.22
C THR A 56 -3.75 -2.09 -3.13
N ALA A 57 -3.23 -1.79 -1.93
CA ALA A 57 -1.79 -1.62 -1.70
C ALA A 57 -1.00 -2.92 -2.00
N ILE A 58 -1.44 -4.06 -1.46
CA ILE A 58 -0.81 -5.36 -1.71
C ILE A 58 -0.80 -5.69 -3.20
N MET A 59 -1.93 -5.51 -3.87
CA MET A 59 -2.05 -5.79 -5.30
C MET A 59 -1.21 -4.84 -6.16
N HIS A 60 -1.05 -3.59 -5.74
CA HIS A 60 -0.13 -2.65 -6.38
C HIS A 60 1.33 -3.11 -6.25
N VAL A 61 1.75 -3.53 -5.04
CA VAL A 61 3.10 -4.05 -4.78
C VAL A 61 3.38 -5.32 -5.59
N ARG A 62 2.36 -6.16 -5.86
CA ARG A 62 2.52 -7.31 -6.78
C ARG A 62 2.99 -6.87 -8.18
N GLY A 63 2.61 -5.68 -8.66
CA GLY A 63 3.13 -5.11 -9.90
C GLY A 63 4.66 -5.02 -9.92
N TYR A 64 5.27 -4.65 -8.79
CA TYR A 64 6.72 -4.62 -8.63
C TYR A 64 7.36 -6.01 -8.53
N VAL A 65 6.66 -6.99 -7.96
CA VAL A 65 7.11 -8.40 -7.98
C VAL A 65 7.18 -8.92 -9.42
N TYR A 66 6.19 -8.59 -10.25
CA TYR A 66 6.19 -8.92 -11.68
C TYR A 66 7.30 -8.19 -12.43
N ALA A 67 7.48 -6.88 -12.21
CA ALA A 67 8.58 -6.12 -12.79
C ALA A 67 9.96 -6.70 -12.40
N GLY A 68 10.16 -7.05 -11.13
CA GLY A 68 11.38 -7.70 -10.66
C GLY A 68 11.66 -9.04 -11.33
N SER A 69 10.62 -9.81 -11.63
CA SER A 69 10.75 -11.07 -12.37
C SER A 69 11.09 -10.82 -13.84
N LYS A 70 10.39 -9.89 -14.51
CA LYS A 70 10.59 -9.53 -15.92
C LYS A 70 12.01 -9.00 -16.19
N TYR A 71 12.54 -8.15 -15.32
CA TYR A 71 13.88 -7.55 -15.49
C TYR A 71 15.01 -8.32 -14.82
N ASN A 72 14.74 -9.52 -14.27
CA ASN A 72 15.68 -10.33 -13.50
C ASN A 72 16.35 -9.56 -12.33
N LEU A 73 15.55 -8.75 -11.63
CA LEU A 73 15.96 -7.96 -10.46
C LEU A 73 15.50 -8.68 -9.19
N ASN A 74 16.30 -9.66 -8.73
CA ASN A 74 15.94 -10.50 -7.59
C ASN A 74 15.69 -9.72 -6.30
N LEU A 75 16.47 -8.66 -6.05
CA LEU A 75 16.30 -7.84 -4.85
C LEU A 75 14.95 -7.07 -4.87
N LEU A 76 14.53 -6.56 -6.05
CA LEU A 76 13.23 -5.89 -6.21
C LEU A 76 12.08 -6.86 -5.95
N LYS A 77 12.17 -8.07 -6.54
CA LYS A 77 11.17 -9.11 -6.35
C LYS A 77 11.01 -9.51 -4.88
N ILE A 78 12.12 -9.76 -4.18
CA ILE A 78 12.13 -10.22 -2.79
C ILE A 78 11.64 -9.10 -1.86
N SER A 79 12.14 -7.88 -2.03
CA SER A 79 11.75 -6.74 -1.18
C SER A 79 10.28 -6.36 -1.38
N ALA A 80 9.78 -6.33 -2.62
CA ALA A 80 8.36 -6.10 -2.90
C ALA A 80 7.47 -7.21 -2.29
N PHE A 81 7.87 -8.47 -2.42
CA PHE A 81 7.11 -9.57 -1.82
C PHE A 81 7.09 -9.49 -0.29
N ALA A 82 8.22 -9.14 0.33
CA ALA A 82 8.30 -8.91 1.78
C ALA A 82 7.39 -7.76 2.23
N GLN A 83 7.39 -6.63 1.50
CA GLN A 83 6.48 -5.51 1.76
C GLN A 83 5.02 -5.95 1.70
N ALA A 84 4.61 -6.70 0.68
CA ALA A 84 3.24 -7.18 0.55
C ALA A 84 2.78 -8.03 1.75
N ILE A 85 3.65 -8.93 2.24
CA ILE A 85 3.37 -9.76 3.42
C ILE A 85 3.27 -8.89 4.68
N ILE A 86 4.24 -8.01 4.90
CA ILE A 86 4.30 -7.17 6.10
C ILE A 86 3.10 -6.21 6.14
N LEU A 87 2.73 -5.62 4.99
CA LEU A 87 1.52 -4.79 4.85
C LEU A 87 0.25 -5.56 5.19
N GLY A 88 0.15 -6.84 4.81
CA GLY A 88 -0.97 -7.70 5.17
C GLY A 88 -1.09 -7.88 6.69
N PHE A 89 -0.01 -8.24 7.37
CA PHE A 89 -0.02 -8.41 8.83
C PHE A 89 -0.23 -7.10 9.59
N PHE A 90 0.37 -6.00 9.10
CA PHE A 90 0.13 -4.67 9.61
C PHE A 90 -1.35 -4.30 9.53
N GLY A 91 -1.97 -4.45 8.35
CA GLY A 91 -3.38 -4.13 8.15
C GLY A 91 -4.32 -4.95 9.05
N LEU A 92 -4.07 -6.26 9.18
CA LEU A 92 -4.81 -7.11 10.11
C LEU A 92 -4.67 -6.66 11.56
N SER A 93 -3.48 -6.23 11.97
CA SER A 93 -3.23 -5.74 13.34
C SER A 93 -3.96 -4.42 13.61
N VAL A 94 -4.03 -3.53 12.61
CA VAL A 94 -4.77 -2.25 12.70
C VAL A 94 -6.26 -2.50 12.82
N MET A 95 -6.83 -3.31 11.92
CA MET A 95 -8.27 -3.66 11.95
C MET A 95 -8.63 -4.33 13.28
N ALA A 96 -7.79 -5.25 13.79
CA ALA A 96 -8.02 -5.88 15.08
C ALA A 96 -7.95 -4.86 16.25
N SER A 97 -7.01 -3.92 16.23
CA SER A 97 -6.93 -2.86 17.25
C SER A 97 -8.18 -1.98 17.25
N VAL A 98 -8.62 -1.55 16.06
CA VAL A 98 -9.83 -0.73 15.88
C VAL A 98 -11.08 -1.47 16.34
N PHE A 99 -11.24 -2.75 15.96
CA PHE A 99 -12.35 -3.58 16.40
C PHE A 99 -12.39 -3.76 17.93
N VAL A 100 -11.26 -4.15 18.55
CA VAL A 100 -11.20 -4.35 20.01
C VAL A 100 -11.46 -3.04 20.76
N GLY A 101 -10.91 -1.92 20.30
CA GLY A 101 -11.13 -0.60 20.89
C GLY A 101 -12.55 -0.08 20.73
N ALA A 102 -13.21 -0.34 19.59
CA ALA A 102 -14.57 0.12 19.33
C ALA A 102 -15.64 -0.63 20.14
N PHE A 103 -15.38 -1.88 20.51
CA PHE A 103 -16.30 -2.74 21.25
C PHE A 103 -15.88 -2.99 22.71
N ASP A 104 -14.83 -2.32 23.19
CA ASP A 104 -14.27 -2.46 24.55
C ASP A 104 -14.03 -3.94 24.95
N LEU A 105 -13.49 -4.72 24.01
CA LEU A 105 -13.32 -6.18 24.19
C LEU A 105 -12.05 -6.55 24.97
N GLY A 106 -11.28 -5.56 25.44
CA GLY A 106 -10.05 -5.76 26.18
C GLY A 106 -8.96 -4.74 25.83
N PRO A 107 -7.74 -4.93 26.37
CA PRO A 107 -6.65 -3.98 26.16
C PRO A 107 -6.11 -4.03 24.73
N THR A 108 -5.99 -2.86 24.08
CA THR A 108 -5.42 -2.72 22.72
C THR A 108 -3.91 -2.85 22.66
N LYS A 109 -3.22 -2.80 23.81
CA LYS A 109 -1.74 -2.72 23.90
C LYS A 109 -0.99 -3.79 23.09
N ILE A 110 -1.54 -5.00 22.99
CA ILE A 110 -0.91 -6.08 22.21
C ILE A 110 -0.92 -5.76 20.72
N TYR A 111 -2.04 -5.24 20.20
CA TYR A 111 -2.16 -4.83 18.81
C TYR A 111 -1.32 -3.60 18.53
N ASP A 112 -1.27 -2.63 19.45
CA ASP A 112 -0.42 -1.44 19.31
C ASP A 112 1.07 -1.83 19.23
N THR A 113 1.49 -2.84 20.01
CA THR A 113 2.84 -3.40 19.96
C THR A 113 3.10 -4.11 18.62
N LEU A 114 2.16 -4.92 18.15
CA LEU A 114 2.25 -5.60 16.86
C LEU A 114 2.32 -4.61 15.69
N ILE A 115 1.50 -3.55 15.72
CA ILE A 115 1.53 -2.44 14.77
C ILE A 115 2.95 -1.84 14.76
N GLY A 116 3.50 -1.48 15.92
CA GLY A 116 4.86 -0.95 16.03
C GLY A 116 5.95 -1.89 15.48
N LEU A 117 5.83 -3.19 15.73
CA LEU A 117 6.74 -4.20 15.18
C LEU A 117 6.66 -4.26 13.64
N PHE A 118 5.45 -4.32 13.07
CA PHE A 118 5.28 -4.38 11.63
C PHE A 118 5.70 -3.09 10.94
N VAL A 119 5.54 -1.93 11.59
CA VAL A 119 6.13 -0.67 11.13
C VAL A 119 7.66 -0.79 10.99
N LEU A 120 8.33 -1.33 12.01
CA LEU A 120 9.78 -1.51 11.98
C LEU A 120 10.21 -2.50 10.88
N LEU A 121 9.51 -3.63 10.75
CA LEU A 121 9.78 -4.61 9.71
C LEU A 121 9.56 -4.02 8.31
N LEU A 122 8.52 -3.20 8.14
CA LEU A 122 8.21 -2.55 6.88
C LEU A 122 9.31 -1.56 6.50
N LEU A 123 9.85 -0.81 7.46
CA LEU A 123 10.99 0.08 7.25
C LEU A 123 12.20 -0.67 6.69
N ILE A 124 12.50 -1.87 7.21
CA ILE A 124 13.61 -2.70 6.73
C ILE A 124 13.36 -3.14 5.28
N ALA A 125 12.17 -3.67 4.99
CA ALA A 125 11.80 -4.09 3.64
C ALA A 125 11.83 -2.93 2.65
N GLU A 126 11.44 -1.73 3.10
CA GLU A 126 11.44 -0.51 2.32
C GLU A 126 12.85 -0.03 1.95
N ILE A 127 13.80 -0.06 2.89
CA ILE A 127 15.19 0.30 2.60
C ILE A 127 15.76 -0.62 1.51
N LEU A 128 15.46 -1.92 1.58
CA LEU A 128 15.87 -2.89 0.56
C LEU A 128 15.18 -2.63 -0.79
N PHE A 129 13.89 -2.29 -0.76
CA PHE A 129 13.12 -1.93 -1.94
C PHE A 129 13.69 -0.67 -2.60
N ALA A 130 13.90 0.40 -1.85
CA ALA A 130 14.51 1.64 -2.34
C ALA A 130 15.87 1.40 -2.98
N PHE A 131 16.73 0.57 -2.38
CA PHE A 131 18.01 0.19 -2.97
C PHE A 131 17.83 -0.58 -4.29
N SER A 132 16.83 -1.45 -4.38
CA SER A 132 16.51 -2.18 -5.62
C SER A 132 15.93 -1.27 -6.72
N MET A 133 15.22 -0.20 -6.34
CA MET A 133 14.67 0.79 -7.28
C MET A 133 15.76 1.61 -7.97
N ILE A 134 16.95 1.75 -7.36
CA ILE A 134 18.13 2.33 -8.03
C ILE A 134 18.56 1.47 -9.25
N GLN A 135 18.38 0.16 -9.18
CA GLN A 135 18.68 -0.74 -10.31
C GLN A 135 17.61 -0.61 -11.40
N LEU A 136 16.36 -0.39 -11.01
CA LEU A 136 15.25 -0.12 -11.92
C LEU A 136 15.42 1.26 -12.60
N TYR A 137 15.89 2.28 -11.89
CA TYR A 137 16.25 3.59 -12.43
C TYR A 137 17.20 3.49 -13.63
N ARG A 138 18.22 2.62 -13.55
CA ARG A 138 19.18 2.41 -14.65
C ARG A 138 18.52 1.83 -15.91
N LYS A 139 17.35 1.21 -15.79
CA LYS A 139 16.62 0.59 -16.91
C LYS A 139 15.48 1.47 -17.44
N ILE A 140 14.76 2.18 -16.56
CA ILE A 140 13.48 2.85 -16.89
C ILE A 140 13.53 4.38 -16.69
N GLY A 141 14.63 4.92 -16.15
CA GLY A 141 14.88 6.34 -15.97
C GLY A 141 14.36 6.93 -14.65
N ILE A 142 14.41 8.27 -14.54
CA ILE A 142 14.28 9.03 -13.29
C ILE A 142 12.92 8.89 -12.59
N LEU A 143 11.86 8.48 -13.30
CA LEU A 143 10.54 8.24 -12.70
C LEU A 143 10.62 7.20 -11.57
N ALA A 144 11.53 6.22 -11.63
CA ALA A 144 11.69 5.18 -10.60
C ALA A 144 12.21 5.68 -9.25
N LEU A 145 12.80 6.88 -9.20
CA LEU A 145 13.23 7.50 -7.94
C LEU A 145 12.06 8.12 -7.17
N LEU A 146 11.01 8.55 -7.87
CA LEU A 146 9.81 9.13 -7.26
C LEU A 146 8.91 8.06 -6.61
N THR A 147 9.22 6.78 -6.83
CA THR A 147 8.42 5.62 -6.43
C THR A 147 9.08 4.78 -5.35
N ALA A 148 10.23 5.20 -4.81
CA ALA A 148 10.92 4.57 -3.69
C ALA A 148 10.59 5.35 -2.40
N PRO A 149 9.48 5.07 -1.70
CA PRO A 149 9.10 5.86 -0.54
C PRO A 149 9.94 5.48 0.69
N PHE A 150 10.51 6.44 1.39
CA PHE A 150 10.83 6.32 2.83
C PHE A 150 9.51 6.44 3.64
N PRO A 151 9.48 6.31 4.98
CA PRO A 151 8.55 5.49 5.80
C PRO A 151 7.07 5.95 5.85
N LEU A 152 6.45 6.20 4.70
CA LEU A 152 5.16 6.89 4.60
C LEU A 152 3.94 5.96 4.71
N TRP A 153 4.13 4.65 4.61
CA TRP A 153 3.12 3.62 4.90
C TRP A 153 2.58 3.69 6.34
N VAL A 154 3.41 4.19 7.27
CA VAL A 154 3.11 4.33 8.69
C VAL A 154 2.34 5.62 8.96
N ILE A 155 2.77 6.70 8.28
CA ILE A 155 2.14 8.02 8.34
C ILE A 155 0.73 7.96 7.74
N PHE A 156 0.50 7.04 6.81
CA PHE A 156 -0.74 6.84 6.07
C PHE A 156 -2.00 6.60 6.92
N ILE A 157 -1.90 5.82 8.00
CA ILE A 157 -3.04 5.58 8.91
C ILE A 157 -3.52 6.89 9.53
N TRP A 158 -2.59 7.82 9.76
CA TRP A 158 -2.84 9.05 10.49
C TRP A 158 -3.05 10.25 9.55
N TYR A 159 -2.52 10.18 8.33
CA TYR A 159 -2.60 11.21 7.30
C TYR A 159 -2.70 10.51 5.94
N GLY A 160 -3.90 10.41 5.35
CA GLY A 160 -4.12 9.70 4.08
C GLY A 160 -3.54 10.41 2.84
N TRP A 161 -3.39 11.74 2.91
CA TRP A 161 -2.98 12.58 1.77
C TRP A 161 -1.51 12.43 1.32
N PRO A 162 -0.51 12.17 2.19
CA PRO A 162 0.86 11.95 1.76
C PRO A 162 1.00 10.67 0.93
N ALA A 163 0.23 9.60 1.20
CA ALA A 163 0.32 8.35 0.43
C ALA A 163 -0.08 8.53 -1.05
N LEU A 164 -0.98 9.46 -1.35
CA LEU A 164 -1.35 9.82 -2.73
C LEU A 164 -0.13 10.33 -3.52
N LEU A 165 0.76 11.10 -2.87
CA LEU A 165 1.94 11.68 -3.51
C LEU A 165 2.95 10.63 -3.98
N PHE A 166 2.94 9.42 -3.41
CA PHE A 166 3.87 8.34 -3.75
C PHE A 166 3.24 7.30 -4.68
N PHE A 167 1.95 7.02 -4.52
CA PHE A 167 1.25 6.12 -5.44
C PHE A 167 1.08 6.72 -6.83
N ILE A 168 0.93 8.04 -6.96
CA ILE A 168 0.79 8.67 -8.28
C ILE A 168 2.03 8.41 -9.16
N PRO A 169 3.26 8.77 -8.74
CA PRO A 169 4.47 8.44 -9.52
C PRO A 169 4.64 6.93 -9.73
N SER A 170 4.35 6.12 -8.70
CA SER A 170 4.47 4.65 -8.71
C SER A 170 3.56 4.01 -9.76
N THR A 171 2.31 4.43 -9.77
CA THR A 171 1.29 3.98 -10.71
C THR A 171 1.62 4.44 -12.12
N LEU A 172 2.05 5.69 -12.31
CA LEU A 172 2.46 6.21 -13.61
C LEU A 172 3.66 5.46 -14.19
N LEU A 173 4.61 5.04 -13.36
CA LEU A 173 5.75 4.23 -13.79
C LEU A 173 5.31 2.85 -14.29
N LEU A 174 4.42 2.17 -13.55
CA LEU A 174 3.90 0.87 -13.99
C LEU A 174 3.05 0.99 -15.27
N PHE A 175 2.27 2.07 -15.42
CA PHE A 175 1.54 2.35 -16.67
C PHE A 175 2.47 2.59 -17.85
N LYS A 176 3.48 3.45 -17.67
CA LYS A 176 4.45 3.72 -18.73
C LYS A 176 5.12 2.42 -19.18
N GLU A 177 5.47 1.55 -18.23
CA GLU A 177 6.11 0.29 -18.54
C GLU A 177 5.16 -0.73 -19.18
N SER A 178 3.88 -0.74 -18.81
CA SER A 178 2.89 -1.59 -19.48
C SER A 178 2.65 -1.17 -20.93
N ASP A 179 2.79 0.11 -21.24
CA ASP A 179 2.51 0.67 -22.57
C ASP A 179 3.75 0.69 -23.49
N SER A 180 4.97 0.70 -22.93
CA SER A 180 6.22 0.78 -23.70
C SER A 180 6.67 -0.53 -24.36
N ASN A 181 5.92 -1.62 -24.22
CA ASN A 181 6.20 -2.90 -24.90
C ASN A 181 4.88 -3.61 -25.25
N PRO A 182 4.29 -3.41 -26.44
CA PRO A 182 3.17 -4.22 -26.90
C PRO A 182 3.54 -5.70 -27.10
#